data_AF-A0A1E3BB97-F1
#
_entry.id   AF-A0A1E3BB97-F1
#
_cell.length_a   1.000
_cell.length_b   1.000
_cell.length_c   1.000
_cell.angle_alpha   90.00
_cell.angle_beta   90.00
_cell.angle_gamma   90.00
#
_symmetry.space_group_name_H-M   'P 1'
#
loop_
_entity.id
_entity.type
_entity.pdbx_description
1 polymer ?
#
loop_
_entity_poly.entity_id
_entity_poly.type
_entity_poly.pdbx_seq_one_letter_code
_entity_poly.pdbx_strand_id
1 'polypeptide(L)'
;MFLFTDGSRLSNSDAVAGAGWYGHWGAWKQESACGHLCLPKHEVFDAEATAAYEGLKAAFDSAQAPYTQNVYILLDNQEVA
;
A
#
# COMPACT_ATOMS: atom_id res chain seq x y z
N MET A 1 5.72 -11.69 -4.93
CA MET A 1 4.71 -11.10 -4.02
C MET A 1 3.89 -10.12 -4.82
N PHE A 2 2.59 -10.04 -4.54
CA PHE A 2 1.71 -9.01 -5.08
C PHE A 2 1.31 -8.10 -3.92
N LEU A 3 1.47 -6.78 -4.11
CA LEU A 3 1.14 -5.75 -3.15
C LEU A 3 0.14 -4.80 -3.80
N PHE A 4 -1.06 -4.72 -3.23
CA PHE A 4 -2.12 -3.82 -3.65
C PHE A 4 -2.10 -2.63 -2.70
N THR A 5 -2.13 -1.41 -3.24
CA THR A 5 -2.12 -0.20 -2.44
C THR A 5 -3.15 0.78 -2.96
N ASP A 6 -3.75 1.54 -2.06
CA ASP A 6 -4.80 2.51 -2.37
C ASP A 6 -4.70 3.69 -1.39
N GLY A 7 -4.86 4.89 -1.92
CA GLY A 7 -4.93 6.15 -1.21
C GLY A 7 -6.27 6.83 -1.42
N SER A 8 -7.01 7.09 -0.34
CA SER A 8 -8.30 7.77 -0.42
C SER A 8 -8.34 9.01 0.47
N ARG A 9 -9.27 9.93 0.19
CA ARG A 9 -9.50 11.12 1.02
C ARG A 9 -10.97 11.34 1.23
N LEU A 10 -11.35 11.62 2.47
CA LEU A 10 -12.73 11.98 2.79
C LEU A 10 -13.04 13.40 2.27
N SER A 11 -14.23 13.58 1.71
CA SER A 11 -14.68 14.84 1.12
C SER A 11 -15.22 15.87 2.14
N ASN A 12 -15.10 15.59 3.44
CA ASN A 12 -15.61 16.43 4.52
C ASN A 12 -14.58 17.50 4.95
N SER A 13 -15.02 18.47 5.76
CA SER A 13 -14.27 19.67 6.14
C SER A 13 -12.94 19.41 6.86
N ASP A 14 -12.78 18.22 7.45
CA ASP A 14 -11.54 17.79 8.12
C ASP A 14 -10.62 16.95 7.21
N ALA A 15 -10.99 16.77 5.93
CA ALA A 15 -10.18 16.27 4.83
C ALA A 15 -9.00 15.39 5.25
N VAL A 16 -9.32 14.23 5.83
CA VAL A 16 -8.34 13.23 6.23
C VAL A 16 -8.11 12.30 5.06
N ALA A 17 -6.86 12.14 4.65
CA ALA A 17 -6.46 11.12 3.70
C ALA A 17 -6.07 9.84 4.43
N GLY A 18 -6.19 8.71 3.75
CA GLY A 18 -5.86 7.40 4.27
C GLY A 18 -5.06 6.63 3.22
N ALA A 19 -4.00 5.97 3.66
CA ALA A 19 -3.17 5.10 2.83
C ALA A 19 -3.38 3.66 3.31
N GLY A 20 -3.66 2.73 2.40
CA GLY A 20 -3.88 1.32 2.71
C GLY A 20 -3.06 0.41 1.82
N TRP A 21 -2.58 -0.71 2.36
CA TRP A 21 -1.89 -1.72 1.58
C TRP A 21 -2.23 -3.15 2.03
N TYR A 22 -2.21 -4.05 1.06
CA TYR A 22 -2.39 -5.47 1.26
C TYR A 22 -1.49 -6.25 0.33
N GLY A 23 -0.67 -7.14 0.89
CA GLY A 23 0.32 -7.94 0.19
C GLY A 23 0.13 -9.42 0.45
N HIS A 24 0.14 -10.22 -0.60
CA HIS A 24 0.10 -11.68 -0.49
C HIS A 24 1.25 -12.35 -1.25
N TRP A 25 1.65 -13.52 -0.74
CA TRP A 25 2.76 -14.31 -1.23
C TRP A 25 2.34 -15.74 -1.61
N GLY A 26 2.98 -16.27 -2.65
CA GLY A 26 2.76 -17.63 -3.14
C GLY A 26 1.42 -17.85 -3.86
N ALA A 27 1.28 -19.04 -4.45
CA ALA A 27 0.08 -19.44 -5.19
C ALA A 27 -1.17 -19.51 -4.30
N TRP A 28 -0.98 -19.76 -3.00
CA TRP A 28 -2.05 -19.86 -2.01
C TRP A 28 -2.49 -18.51 -1.43
N LYS A 29 -1.97 -17.39 -1.95
CA LYS A 29 -2.28 -16.03 -1.49
C LYS A 29 -2.13 -15.87 0.03
N GLN A 30 -1.04 -16.40 0.58
CA GLN A 30 -0.76 -16.23 2.00
C GLN A 30 -0.53 -14.74 2.28
N GLU A 31 -1.26 -14.17 3.23
CA GLU A 31 -1.04 -12.79 3.65
C GLU A 31 0.40 -12.61 4.14
N SER A 32 1.04 -11.53 3.68
CA SER A 32 2.47 -11.27 3.89
C SER A 32 2.72 -9.84 4.38
N ALA A 33 1.91 -8.88 3.93
CA ALA A 33 1.92 -7.50 4.42
C ALA A 33 0.48 -6.98 4.47
N CYS A 34 0.11 -6.24 5.49
CA CYS A 34 -1.21 -5.60 5.58
C CYS A 34 -1.09 -4.41 6.53
N GLY A 35 -1.74 -3.30 6.19
CA GLY A 35 -1.73 -2.13 7.05
C GLY A 35 -2.43 -0.93 6.45
N HIS A 36 -2.60 0.08 7.28
CA HIS A 36 -3.13 1.37 6.86
C HIS A 36 -2.54 2.48 7.71
N LEU A 37 -2.54 3.70 7.16
CA LEU A 37 -2.15 4.93 7.85
C LEU A 37 -3.22 6.00 7.65
N CYS A 38 -3.41 6.77 8.71
CA CYS A 38 -4.19 8.00 8.69
C CYS A 38 -3.25 9.17 8.40
N LEU A 39 -3.52 9.92 7.34
CA LEU A 39 -2.70 11.01 6.83
C LEU A 39 -3.50 12.33 6.92
N PRO A 40 -3.51 12.99 8.09
CA PRO A 40 -4.21 14.25 8.25
C PRO A 40 -3.52 15.36 7.44
N LYS A 41 -4.31 16.15 6.71
CA LYS A 41 -3.87 17.28 5.85
C LYS A 41 -3.10 16.91 4.57
N HIS A 42 -3.08 15.64 4.18
CA HIS A 42 -2.45 15.22 2.92
C HIS A 42 -3.42 15.22 1.74
N GLU A 43 -2.88 15.45 0.54
CA GLU A 43 -3.64 15.26 -0.69
C GLU A 43 -3.80 13.77 -1.03
N VAL A 44 -4.73 13.44 -1.95
CA VAL A 44 -5.00 12.03 -2.31
C VAL A 44 -3.75 11.40 -2.92
N PHE A 45 -3.02 12.14 -3.75
CA PHE A 45 -1.77 11.68 -4.36
C PHE A 45 -0.68 11.35 -3.33
N ASP A 46 -0.56 12.15 -2.26
CA ASP A 46 0.37 11.87 -1.17
C ASP A 46 -0.01 10.57 -0.47
N ALA A 47 -1.31 10.29 -0.32
CA ALA A 47 -1.78 9.07 0.32
C ALA A 47 -1.50 7.82 -0.52
N GLU A 48 -1.67 7.90 -1.84
CA GLU A 48 -1.35 6.82 -2.77
C GLU A 48 0.16 6.49 -2.75
N ALA A 49 1.00 7.51 -2.88
CA ALA A 49 2.45 7.35 -2.83
C ALA A 49 2.91 6.80 -1.47
N THR A 50 2.27 7.26 -0.39
CA THR A 50 2.54 6.75 0.97
C THR A 50 2.11 5.29 1.11
N ALA A 51 0.96 4.90 0.55
CA ALA A 51 0.47 3.53 0.56
C ALA A 51 1.45 2.60 -0.17
N ALA A 52 1.92 3.00 -1.34
CA ALA A 52 2.94 2.29 -2.11
C ALA A 52 4.25 2.11 -1.33
N TYR A 53 4.75 3.20 -0.74
CA TYR A 53 6.01 3.21 0.00
C TYR A 53 5.95 2.35 1.27
N GLU A 54 4.95 2.55 2.13
CA GLU A 54 4.82 1.81 3.38
C GLU A 54 4.44 0.35 3.14
N GLY A 55 3.62 0.08 2.12
CA GLY A 55 3.33 -1.28 1.69
C GLY A 55 4.57 -2.00 1.18
N LEU A 56 5.43 -1.34 0.41
CA LEU A 56 6.69 -1.91 -0.07
C LEU A 56 7.63 -2.22 1.09
N LYS A 57 7.76 -1.29 2.04
CA LYS A 57 8.54 -1.49 3.27
C LYS A 57 8.02 -2.69 4.06
N ALA A 58 6.71 -2.80 4.27
CA ALA A 58 6.08 -3.92 4.94
C ALA A 58 6.31 -5.26 4.20
N ALA A 59 6.33 -5.23 2.86
CA ALA A 59 6.67 -6.40 2.04
C ALA A 59 8.12 -6.87 2.27
N PHE A 60 9.08 -5.94 2.38
CA PHE A 60 10.48 -6.24 2.68
C PHE A 60 10.71 -6.72 4.11
N ASP A 61 9.91 -6.25 5.06
CA ASP A 61 9.97 -6.67 6.47
C ASP A 61 9.21 -7.99 6.74
N SER A 62 8.51 -8.54 5.74
CA SER A 62 7.73 -9.77 5.87
C SER A 62 8.60 -11.02 6.01
N ALA A 63 8.06 -12.06 6.65
CA ALA A 63 8.73 -13.36 6.77
C ALA A 63 9.01 -14.03 5.40
N GLN A 64 8.26 -13.65 4.36
CA GLN A 64 8.40 -14.19 3.01
C GLN A 64 9.40 -13.40 2.15
N ALA A 65 9.91 -12.25 2.62
CA ALA A 65 10.82 -11.40 1.85
C ALA A 65 12.09 -12.14 1.37
N PRO A 66 12.78 -12.97 2.20
CA PRO A 66 13.98 -13.69 1.74
C PRO A 66 13.72 -14.70 0.61
N TYR A 67 12.47 -15.17 0.49
CA TYR A 67 12.05 -16.16 -0.52
C TYR A 67 11.34 -15.50 -1.72
N THR A 68 11.24 -14.17 -1.72
CA THR A 68 10.54 -13.41 -2.75
C THR A 68 11.54 -12.87 -3.76
N GLN A 69 11.46 -13.37 -5.01
CA GLN A 69 12.32 -12.87 -6.09
C GLN A 69 11.81 -11.58 -6.71
N ASN A 70 10.49 -11.39 -6.77
CA ASN A 70 9.85 -10.23 -7.41
C ASN A 70 8.72 -9.72 -6.52
N VAL A 71 8.62 -8.39 -6.39
CA VAL A 71 7.48 -7.69 -5.79
C VAL A 71 6.78 -6.91 -6.89
N TYR A 72 5.49 -7.16 -7.07
CA TYR A 72 4.64 -6.43 -8.00
C TYR A 72 3.73 -5.53 -7.18
N ILE A 73 3.84 -4.21 -7.37
CA ILE A 73 2.97 -3.22 -6.74
C ILE A 73 1.87 -2.89 -7.73
N LEU A 74 0.61 -3.08 -7.33
CA LEU A 74 -0.57 -2.79 -8.13
C LEU A 74 -1.26 -1.56 -7.56
N LEU A 75 -1.33 -0.54 -8.41
CA LEU A 75 -1.99 0.74 -8.18
C LEU A 75 -3.15 0.84 -9.18
N ASP A 76 -4.27 1.39 -8.76
CA ASP A 76 -5.40 1.72 -9.65
C ASP A 76 -5.31 3.16 -10.18
N ASN A 77 -4.56 4.03 -9.51
CA ASN A 77 -4.31 5.41 -9.93
C ASN A 77 -3.04 5.54 -10.80
N GLN A 78 -3.23 5.86 -12.09
CA GLN A 78 -2.14 5.99 -13.07
C GLN A 78 -1.22 7.19 -12.81
N GLU A 79 -1.66 8.21 -12.06
CA GLU A 79 -0.84 9.39 -11.78
C GLU A 79 0.27 9.14 -10.74
N VAL A 80 0.27 7.97 -10.11
CA VAL A 80 1.20 7.58 -9.03
C VAL A 80 2.37 6.73 -9.57
N ALA A 81 2.31 6.29 -10.83
CA ALA A 81 3.26 5.37 -11.45
C ALA A 81 4.51 6.04 -12.05
#